data_AF-A0A3N0ED78-F1
#
_entry.id   AF-A0A3N0ED78-F1
#
_cell.length_a   1.000
_cell.length_b   1.000
_cell.length_c   1.000
_cell.angle_alpha   90.00
_cell.angle_beta   90.00
_cell.angle_gamma   90.00
#
_symmetry.space_group_name_H-M   'P 1'
#
loop_
_entity.id
_entity.type
_entity.pdbx_description
1 polymer ?
#
loop_
_entity_poly.entity_id
_entity_poly.type
_entity_poly.pdbx_seq_one_letter_code
_entity_poly.pdbx_strand_id
1 'polypeptide(L)'
;MIAKLRSMRGFDHAQQALTDSAQTALEAMLPSVPSEPARPLVERAVQRITSPILSRRVLLGKYQRWYGGHSPAVGQDDSIETLIDLSHWAHHSDNPDARVRIDDLLCRAFLADLREFSPQGRRARTWALDSVIVLDNVDTEIGRRLLDHLGRAGAWDPGEPLMVVAGSRGGLLRGEPHHDIGEANANGEEETDYQHNRVGSSSAKWLRYRLPDLTLEDVQALMRPSGLSARADRRLFRAVHQLTGGHPGSVAALISTADRHRPQSSDLGKLLDSRGPAQPPEPPPPPLEERLIADLLGPQVQDDRIEDLVTCSAARTYNEALRLAADSDLVGPLRTELDLLSVVDLWGRSTGAGQALLRRLLLRRLAARGHESGGTAEKDNPGWSKVHGRLRDYARTRHDTSMELYYALANGDLEFVERALAQPVAMDSPDSWLRLLSEVTSAPGDWPPHSRKTPIQQRDTVTHRCTRMPDPPSIPVARLVAALWVGADPLCGLERKHLHEGIALDYRTIAHSRATVPVELLREADRHEELARLWS
;
A
#
# COMPACT_ATOMS: atom_id res chain seq x y z
N MET A 1 -50.52 31.43 -1.24
CA MET A 1 -49.33 30.65 -0.82
C MET A 1 -48.68 29.91 -1.99
N ILE A 2 -49.41 29.06 -2.74
CA ILE A 2 -48.90 28.37 -3.96
C ILE A 2 -48.43 29.35 -5.06
N ALA A 3 -49.12 30.49 -5.21
CA ALA A 3 -48.70 31.55 -6.14
C ALA A 3 -47.44 32.33 -5.66
N LYS A 4 -47.12 32.29 -4.36
CA LYS A 4 -46.00 33.02 -3.74
C LYS A 4 -44.70 32.20 -3.74
N LEU A 5 -44.82 30.86 -3.72
CA LEU A 5 -43.69 29.94 -3.95
C LEU A 5 -43.32 29.82 -5.44
N ARG A 6 -44.30 29.96 -6.36
CA ARG A 6 -44.03 30.06 -7.81
C ARG A 6 -43.31 31.34 -8.22
N SER A 7 -43.33 32.40 -7.41
CA SER A 7 -42.63 33.66 -7.73
C SER A 7 -41.16 33.67 -7.29
N MET A 8 -40.68 32.65 -6.58
CA MET A 8 -39.27 32.50 -6.26
C MET A 8 -38.59 31.78 -7.43
N ARG A 9 -37.90 32.56 -8.29
CA ARG A 9 -37.15 32.16 -9.50
C ARG A 9 -36.14 31.00 -9.35
N GLY A 10 -35.99 30.40 -8.17
CA GLY A 10 -35.03 29.33 -7.88
C GLY A 10 -35.58 27.91 -8.01
N PHE A 11 -36.91 27.70 -8.02
CA PHE A 11 -37.46 26.34 -7.99
C PHE A 11 -37.23 25.58 -9.31
N ASP A 12 -37.44 26.26 -10.44
CA ASP A 12 -37.20 25.66 -11.75
C ASP A 12 -35.69 25.41 -11.98
N HIS A 13 -34.82 26.26 -11.44
CA HIS A 13 -33.36 26.05 -11.48
C HIS A 13 -32.88 24.90 -10.58
N ALA A 14 -33.46 24.74 -9.38
CA ALA A 14 -33.12 23.61 -8.50
C ALA A 14 -33.58 22.27 -9.10
N GLN A 15 -34.75 22.24 -9.74
CA GLN A 15 -35.24 21.06 -10.46
C GLN A 15 -34.36 20.74 -11.68
N GLN A 16 -33.96 21.76 -12.44
CA GLN A 16 -33.02 21.59 -13.56
C GLN A 16 -31.67 21.04 -13.06
N ALA A 17 -31.09 21.63 -12.02
CA ALA A 17 -29.79 21.21 -11.48
C ALA A 17 -29.79 19.78 -10.91
N LEU A 18 -30.89 19.35 -10.27
CA LEU A 18 -31.04 17.96 -9.80
C LEU A 18 -31.20 16.98 -10.97
N THR A 19 -31.88 17.38 -12.03
CA THR A 19 -32.05 16.56 -13.24
C THR A 19 -30.72 16.41 -13.98
N ASP A 20 -29.98 17.50 -14.11
CA ASP A 20 -28.66 17.51 -14.74
C ASP A 20 -27.65 16.68 -13.92
N SER A 21 -27.65 16.82 -12.59
CA SER A 21 -26.77 16.04 -11.69
C SER A 21 -27.09 14.55 -11.69
N ALA A 22 -28.38 14.19 -11.71
CA ALA A 22 -28.80 12.79 -11.80
C ALA A 22 -28.43 12.17 -13.16
N GLN A 23 -28.52 12.95 -14.24
CA GLN A 23 -28.10 12.53 -15.56
C GLN A 23 -26.57 12.30 -15.63
N THR A 24 -25.77 13.22 -15.08
CA THR A 24 -24.31 13.07 -15.01
C THR A 24 -23.89 11.85 -14.18
N ALA A 25 -24.56 11.59 -13.05
CA ALA A 25 -24.30 10.41 -12.23
C ALA A 25 -24.67 9.10 -12.95
N LEU A 26 -25.77 9.08 -13.71
CA LEU A 26 -26.20 7.91 -14.47
C LEU A 26 -25.25 7.59 -15.64
N GLU A 27 -24.78 8.64 -16.33
CA GLU A 27 -23.80 8.54 -17.43
C GLU A 27 -22.44 8.04 -16.93
N ALA A 28 -22.04 8.44 -15.71
CA ALA A 28 -20.82 7.95 -15.07
C ALA A 28 -20.90 6.47 -14.64
N MET A 29 -22.09 5.96 -14.31
CA MET A 29 -22.27 4.58 -13.83
C MET A 29 -22.49 3.54 -14.94
N LEU A 30 -22.92 3.93 -16.15
CA LEU A 30 -23.30 3.00 -17.22
C LEU A 30 -22.77 3.44 -18.61
N PRO A 31 -21.45 3.41 -18.86
CA PRO A 31 -20.85 3.95 -20.09
C PRO A 31 -21.14 3.16 -21.38
N SER A 32 -21.89 2.05 -21.33
CA SER A 32 -22.02 1.11 -22.46
C SER A 32 -23.45 0.83 -22.96
N VAL A 33 -24.46 1.59 -22.52
CA VAL A 33 -25.85 1.41 -23.00
C VAL A 33 -26.18 2.49 -24.03
N PRO A 34 -26.59 2.16 -25.27
CA PRO A 34 -27.03 3.15 -26.25
C PRO A 34 -28.21 3.96 -25.70
N SER A 35 -28.14 5.28 -25.81
CA SER A 35 -28.97 6.25 -25.09
C SER A 35 -30.43 6.35 -25.52
N GLU A 36 -30.87 5.65 -26.56
CA GLU A 36 -32.23 5.80 -27.12
C GLU A 36 -33.34 5.01 -26.40
N PRO A 37 -33.21 3.72 -26.03
CA PRO A 37 -34.28 3.01 -25.33
C PRO A 37 -34.34 3.26 -23.80
N ALA A 38 -33.29 3.80 -23.18
CA ALA A 38 -33.24 4.06 -21.74
C ALA A 38 -33.94 5.38 -21.34
N ARG A 39 -33.95 6.37 -22.25
CA ARG A 39 -34.53 7.70 -22.02
C ARG A 39 -36.02 7.68 -21.62
N PRO A 40 -36.92 6.93 -22.29
CA PRO A 40 -38.33 6.88 -21.88
C PRO A 40 -38.58 6.08 -20.58
N LEU A 41 -37.66 5.20 -20.17
CA LEU A 41 -37.74 4.48 -18.90
C LEU A 41 -37.24 5.34 -17.74
N VAL A 42 -36.16 6.09 -17.95
CA VAL A 42 -35.65 7.08 -16.99
C VAL A 42 -36.63 8.25 -16.86
N GLU A 43 -37.19 8.78 -17.96
CA GLU A 43 -38.24 9.81 -17.90
C GLU A 43 -39.49 9.32 -17.18
N ARG A 44 -39.89 8.05 -17.33
CA ARG A 44 -41.02 7.48 -16.58
C ARG A 44 -40.70 7.21 -15.11
N ALA A 45 -39.46 6.85 -14.78
CA ALA A 45 -39.00 6.71 -13.41
C ALA A 45 -38.94 8.08 -12.73
N VAL A 46 -38.37 9.08 -13.40
CA VAL A 46 -38.32 10.48 -12.95
C VAL A 46 -39.73 11.09 -12.90
N GLN A 47 -40.62 10.85 -13.85
CA GLN A 47 -42.04 11.30 -13.79
C GLN A 47 -42.83 10.62 -12.68
N ARG A 48 -42.56 9.36 -12.35
CA ARG A 48 -43.18 8.69 -11.19
C ARG A 48 -42.69 9.26 -9.87
N ILE A 49 -41.40 9.58 -9.77
CA ILE A 49 -40.79 10.23 -8.59
C ILE A 49 -41.26 11.69 -8.47
N THR A 50 -41.45 12.39 -9.59
CA THR A 50 -41.84 13.81 -9.64
C THR A 50 -43.35 14.05 -9.75
N SER A 51 -44.19 13.01 -9.72
CA SER A 51 -45.65 13.17 -9.80
C SER A 51 -46.17 14.03 -8.64
N PRO A 52 -46.69 15.25 -8.89
CA PRO A 52 -46.73 16.32 -7.90
C PRO A 52 -47.83 16.19 -6.84
N ILE A 53 -48.66 15.15 -6.91
CA ILE A 53 -49.84 14.98 -6.04
C ILE A 53 -49.64 13.89 -4.98
N LEU A 54 -48.78 12.90 -5.22
CA LEU A 54 -48.51 11.80 -4.27
C LEU A 54 -47.17 11.97 -3.52
N SER A 55 -46.14 12.57 -4.14
CA SER A 55 -44.81 12.72 -3.50
C SER A 55 -44.70 13.91 -2.54
N ARG A 56 -45.46 15.00 -2.76
CA ARG A 56 -45.28 16.26 -2.01
C ARG A 56 -45.87 16.31 -0.60
N ARG A 57 -46.90 15.52 -0.28
CA ARG A 57 -47.53 15.54 1.06
C ARG A 57 -47.16 14.34 1.93
N VAL A 58 -46.79 13.21 1.33
CA VAL A 58 -46.55 11.96 2.07
C VAL A 58 -45.06 11.68 2.26
N LEU A 59 -44.22 11.95 1.26
CA LEU A 59 -42.76 11.77 1.38
C LEU A 59 -42.10 13.02 2.00
N LEU A 60 -42.24 14.20 1.38
CA LEU A 60 -41.65 15.44 1.91
C LEU A 60 -42.14 15.81 3.31
N GLY A 61 -43.41 15.55 3.63
CA GLY A 61 -43.97 15.88 4.94
C GLY A 61 -43.43 15.03 6.09
N LYS A 62 -42.88 13.84 5.81
CA LYS A 62 -42.25 12.97 6.82
C LYS A 62 -40.81 13.41 7.09
N TYR A 63 -40.03 13.62 6.03
CA TYR A 63 -38.63 14.07 6.15
C TYR A 63 -38.52 15.51 6.65
N GLN A 64 -39.45 16.41 6.28
CA GLN A 64 -39.51 17.76 6.85
C GLN A 64 -39.79 17.73 8.37
N ARG A 65 -40.71 16.87 8.82
CA ARG A 65 -41.01 16.72 10.26
C ARG A 65 -39.79 16.29 11.08
N TRP A 66 -38.89 15.50 10.50
CA TRP A 66 -37.66 15.10 11.19
C TRP A 66 -36.77 16.31 11.55
N TYR A 67 -36.63 17.27 10.64
CA TYR A 67 -35.87 18.50 10.92
C TYR A 67 -36.51 19.34 12.03
N GLY A 68 -37.84 19.34 12.17
CA GLY A 68 -38.54 20.08 13.22
C GLY A 68 -38.23 19.62 14.64
N GLY A 69 -37.83 18.36 14.83
CA GLY A 69 -37.53 17.79 16.14
C GLY A 69 -36.11 18.08 16.69
N HIS A 70 -35.26 18.77 15.93
CA HIS A 70 -33.83 18.93 16.24
C HIS A 70 -33.38 20.36 16.56
N SER A 71 -34.31 21.32 16.63
CA SER A 71 -33.98 22.69 17.05
C SER A 71 -33.77 22.76 18.57
N PRO A 72 -32.60 23.23 19.06
CA PRO A 72 -32.35 23.42 20.48
C PRO A 72 -33.09 24.64 21.07
N ALA A 73 -33.68 25.48 20.22
CA ALA A 73 -34.37 26.69 20.63
C ALA A 73 -35.89 26.49 20.56
N VAL A 74 -36.51 26.36 21.74
CA VAL A 74 -37.91 26.67 22.04
C VAL A 74 -38.96 25.78 21.36
N GLY A 75 -39.60 24.94 22.18
CA GLY A 75 -40.75 24.07 21.87
C GLY A 75 -41.73 24.56 20.79
N GLN A 76 -41.51 24.15 19.55
CA GLN A 76 -42.49 23.62 18.59
C GLN A 76 -41.74 23.20 17.31
N ASP A 77 -42.24 22.14 16.66
CA ASP A 77 -41.71 21.51 15.44
C ASP A 77 -41.57 22.47 14.22
N ASP A 78 -40.70 23.48 14.25
CA ASP A 78 -40.47 24.34 13.09
C ASP A 78 -39.33 23.81 12.20
N SER A 79 -39.69 22.80 11.42
CA SER A 79 -38.83 22.28 10.34
C SER A 79 -38.33 23.35 9.38
N ILE A 80 -39.05 24.47 9.23
CA ILE A 80 -38.66 25.56 8.33
C ILE A 80 -37.53 26.37 8.97
N GLU A 81 -37.57 26.63 10.27
CA GLU A 81 -36.48 27.32 10.98
C GLU A 81 -35.16 26.54 10.91
N THR A 82 -35.19 25.22 11.11
CA THR A 82 -33.98 24.38 11.00
C THR A 82 -33.39 24.41 9.58
N LEU A 83 -34.24 24.46 8.54
CA LEU A 83 -33.78 24.59 7.15
C LEU A 83 -33.28 26.01 6.84
N ILE A 84 -33.86 27.05 7.44
CA ILE A 84 -33.38 28.43 7.35
C ILE A 84 -32.00 28.55 8.02
N ASP A 85 -31.84 27.97 9.21
CA ASP A 85 -30.57 27.94 9.94
C ASP A 85 -29.50 27.20 9.14
N LEU A 86 -29.83 26.03 8.56
CA LEU A 86 -28.94 25.30 7.67
C LEU A 86 -28.51 26.15 6.46
N SER A 87 -29.45 26.84 5.81
CA SER A 87 -29.15 27.74 4.70
C SER A 87 -28.28 28.91 5.14
N HIS A 88 -28.53 29.46 6.33
CA HIS A 88 -27.74 30.56 6.89
C HIS A 88 -26.31 30.11 7.20
N TRP A 89 -26.13 28.93 7.80
CA TRP A 89 -24.80 28.36 8.05
C TRP A 89 -24.06 28.06 6.75
N ALA A 90 -24.75 27.54 5.73
CA ALA A 90 -24.14 27.25 4.42
C ALA A 90 -23.63 28.52 3.72
N HIS A 91 -24.32 29.65 3.89
CA HIS A 91 -23.86 30.95 3.38
C HIS A 91 -22.67 31.54 4.15
N HIS A 92 -22.41 31.05 5.37
CA HIS A 92 -21.27 31.43 6.20
C HIS A 92 -20.30 30.27 6.37
N SER A 93 -20.09 29.50 5.30
CA SER A 93 -19.26 28.29 5.34
C SER A 93 -17.79 28.58 5.66
N ASP A 94 -17.30 29.82 5.60
CA ASP A 94 -15.96 30.16 6.07
C ASP A 94 -15.82 30.10 7.61
N ASN A 95 -16.93 30.06 8.34
CA ASN A 95 -16.94 29.88 9.79
C ASN A 95 -16.80 28.38 10.14
N PRO A 96 -15.73 27.97 10.86
CA PRO A 96 -15.53 26.57 11.24
C PRO A 96 -16.67 26.01 12.11
N ASP A 97 -17.26 26.81 12.98
CA ASP A 97 -18.38 26.37 13.84
C ASP A 97 -19.64 26.10 13.03
N ALA A 98 -19.87 26.88 11.96
CA ALA A 98 -20.99 26.67 11.05
C ALA A 98 -20.82 25.34 10.29
N ARG A 99 -19.61 25.03 9.82
CA ARG A 99 -19.30 23.73 9.17
C ARG A 99 -19.60 22.55 10.09
N VAL A 100 -19.11 22.60 11.33
CA VAL A 100 -19.34 21.52 12.30
C VAL A 100 -20.84 21.28 12.55
N ARG A 101 -21.64 22.35 12.66
CA ARG A 101 -23.09 22.23 12.86
C ARG A 101 -23.81 21.65 11.64
N ILE A 102 -23.39 22.06 10.43
CA ILE A 102 -23.92 21.50 9.18
C ILE A 102 -23.62 19.99 9.14
N ASP A 103 -22.37 19.60 9.34
CA ASP A 103 -21.92 18.21 9.26
C ASP A 103 -22.63 17.32 10.30
N ASP A 104 -22.79 17.79 11.54
CA ASP A 104 -23.54 17.09 12.58
C ASP A 104 -25.02 16.91 12.21
N LEU A 105 -25.68 17.96 11.71
CA LEU A 105 -27.09 17.90 11.31
C LEU A 105 -27.30 16.95 10.13
N LEU A 106 -26.44 17.01 9.12
CA LEU A 106 -26.51 16.14 7.94
C LEU A 106 -26.23 14.67 8.30
N CYS A 107 -25.27 14.39 9.19
CA CYS A 107 -25.01 13.02 9.66
C CYS A 107 -26.21 12.46 10.43
N ARG A 108 -26.87 13.25 11.28
CA ARG A 108 -28.09 12.82 11.97
C ARG A 108 -29.24 12.55 11.01
N ALA A 109 -29.41 13.39 9.99
CA ALA A 109 -30.43 13.20 8.96
C ALA A 109 -30.18 11.90 8.19
N PHE A 110 -28.93 11.68 7.79
CA PHE A 110 -28.50 10.46 7.12
C PHE A 110 -28.76 9.20 7.96
N LEU A 111 -28.43 9.20 9.26
CA LEU A 111 -28.72 8.09 10.16
C LEU A 111 -30.24 7.86 10.30
N ALA A 112 -31.03 8.93 10.38
CA ALA A 112 -32.48 8.82 10.45
C ALA A 112 -33.09 8.19 9.19
N ASP A 113 -32.56 8.53 8.01
CA ASP A 113 -32.96 7.90 6.75
C ASP A 113 -32.64 6.40 6.79
N LEU A 114 -31.44 6.00 7.23
CA LEU A 114 -31.08 4.58 7.37
C LEU A 114 -32.01 3.82 8.33
N ARG A 115 -32.37 4.42 9.47
CA ARG A 115 -33.34 3.83 10.42
C ARG A 115 -34.72 3.63 9.81
N GLU A 116 -35.14 4.53 8.92
CA GLU A 116 -36.42 4.42 8.22
C GLU A 116 -36.42 3.29 7.18
N PHE A 117 -35.28 3.05 6.51
CA PHE A 117 -35.12 1.98 5.53
C PHE A 117 -34.88 0.60 6.16
N SER A 118 -34.53 0.55 7.45
CA SER A 118 -34.43 -0.71 8.19
C SER A 118 -35.81 -1.39 8.34
N PRO A 119 -35.95 -2.68 7.99
CA PRO A 119 -37.24 -3.37 7.98
C PRO A 119 -37.85 -3.47 9.37
N GLN A 120 -38.96 -2.76 9.62
CA GLN A 120 -39.71 -2.86 10.88
C GLN A 120 -40.74 -4.02 10.81
N GLY A 121 -40.58 -5.08 11.63
CA GLY A 121 -41.62 -6.11 11.80
C GLY A 121 -41.14 -7.52 12.18
N ARG A 122 -42.07 -8.50 12.25
CA ARG A 122 -41.77 -9.91 12.64
C ARG A 122 -40.73 -10.61 11.73
N ARG A 123 -40.48 -10.11 10.52
CA ARG A 123 -39.44 -10.60 9.59
C ARG A 123 -38.05 -9.98 9.83
N ALA A 124 -37.93 -8.94 10.65
CA ALA A 124 -36.66 -8.34 11.04
C ALA A 124 -35.82 -9.25 11.96
N ARG A 125 -36.48 -10.22 12.64
CA ARG A 125 -35.84 -11.14 13.58
C ARG A 125 -34.82 -12.11 12.97
N THR A 126 -34.69 -12.16 11.66
CA THR A 126 -33.80 -13.10 10.97
C THR A 126 -32.47 -12.51 10.52
N TRP A 127 -32.32 -11.19 10.40
CA TRP A 127 -31.06 -10.57 9.95
C TRP A 127 -30.50 -9.68 11.07
N ALA A 128 -29.32 -10.02 11.57
CA ALA A 128 -28.72 -9.39 12.76
C ALA A 128 -28.05 -8.03 12.47
N LEU A 129 -28.13 -7.53 11.23
CA LEU A 129 -27.51 -6.29 10.76
C LEU A 129 -28.47 -5.65 9.74
N ASP A 130 -29.12 -4.53 10.07
CA ASP A 130 -30.11 -3.94 9.14
C ASP A 130 -29.48 -2.92 8.17
N SER A 131 -28.30 -2.39 8.45
CA SER A 131 -27.55 -1.53 7.52
C SER A 131 -26.04 -1.63 7.75
N VAL A 132 -25.28 -1.68 6.66
CA VAL A 132 -23.81 -1.68 6.69
C VAL A 132 -23.30 -0.47 5.92
N ILE A 133 -22.48 0.37 6.56
CA ILE A 133 -21.71 1.42 5.91
C ILE A 133 -20.28 0.95 5.82
N VAL A 134 -19.72 0.96 4.60
CA VAL A 134 -18.29 0.71 4.38
C VAL A 134 -17.63 2.04 4.02
N LEU A 135 -16.75 2.52 4.90
CA LEU A 135 -15.96 3.73 4.68
C LEU A 135 -14.53 3.32 4.37
N ASP A 136 -14.02 3.69 3.20
CA ASP A 136 -12.63 3.45 2.82
C ASP A 136 -11.76 4.70 3.02
N ASN A 137 -10.46 4.52 3.20
CA ASN A 137 -9.46 5.58 3.45
C ASN A 137 -9.84 6.50 4.62
N VAL A 138 -10.38 5.93 5.69
CA VAL A 138 -10.79 6.69 6.88
C VAL A 138 -9.60 7.31 7.63
N ASP A 139 -8.36 6.93 7.31
CA ASP A 139 -7.14 7.60 7.80
C ASP A 139 -6.91 8.99 7.21
N THR A 140 -7.62 9.36 6.14
CA THR A 140 -7.60 10.72 5.60
C THR A 140 -8.30 11.71 6.54
N GLU A 141 -7.98 12.99 6.43
CA GLU A 141 -8.60 14.03 7.27
C GLU A 141 -10.13 14.06 7.10
N ILE A 142 -10.63 13.97 5.86
CA ILE A 142 -12.06 13.93 5.55
C ILE A 142 -12.69 12.66 6.14
N GLY A 143 -12.03 11.51 5.97
CA GLY A 143 -12.49 10.23 6.51
C GLY A 143 -12.62 10.23 8.03
N ARG A 144 -11.62 10.77 8.74
CA ARG A 144 -11.66 10.93 10.21
C ARG A 144 -12.79 11.86 10.65
N ARG A 145 -12.91 13.03 10.01
CA ARG A 145 -13.99 13.97 10.32
C ARG A 145 -15.37 13.31 10.14
N LEU A 146 -15.59 12.58 9.04
CA LEU A 146 -16.85 11.87 8.82
C LEU A 146 -17.11 10.83 9.91
N LEU A 147 -16.10 10.05 10.31
CA LEU A 147 -16.19 9.08 11.39
C LEU A 147 -16.58 9.74 12.72
N ASP A 148 -15.94 10.87 13.05
CA ASP A 148 -16.19 11.64 14.27
C ASP A 148 -17.61 12.24 14.27
N HIS A 149 -18.09 12.73 13.13
CA HIS A 149 -19.44 13.27 12.98
C HIS A 149 -20.51 12.18 13.07
N LEU A 150 -20.28 11.00 12.47
CA LEU A 150 -21.17 9.84 12.63
C LEU A 150 -21.25 9.42 14.10
N GLY A 151 -20.11 9.42 14.81
CA GLY A 151 -20.10 9.11 16.23
C GLY A 151 -20.86 10.10 17.09
N ARG A 152 -20.66 11.40 16.87
CA ARG A 152 -21.43 12.47 17.55
C ARG A 152 -22.92 12.46 17.21
N ALA A 153 -23.28 11.94 16.03
CA ALA A 153 -24.67 11.76 15.61
C ALA A 153 -25.35 10.53 16.23
N GLY A 154 -24.63 9.74 17.04
CA GLY A 154 -25.16 8.57 17.74
C GLY A 154 -25.05 7.26 16.96
N ALA A 155 -24.21 7.18 15.91
CA ALA A 155 -24.04 5.95 15.13
C ALA A 155 -23.54 4.74 15.97
N TRP A 156 -22.95 5.01 17.14
CA TRP A 156 -22.43 3.99 18.07
C TRP A 156 -23.39 3.68 19.23
N ASP A 157 -24.59 4.28 19.25
CA ASP A 157 -25.50 4.14 20.38
C ASP A 157 -26.09 2.71 20.46
N PRO A 158 -26.23 2.14 21.67
CA PRO A 158 -26.82 0.82 21.84
C PRO A 158 -28.25 0.78 21.29
N GLY A 159 -28.50 -0.05 20.28
CA GLY A 159 -29.80 -0.18 19.62
C GLY A 159 -29.86 0.44 18.22
N GLU A 160 -28.79 1.10 17.76
CA GLU A 160 -28.63 1.41 16.35
C GLU A 160 -28.38 0.13 15.53
N PRO A 161 -29.16 -0.14 14.48
CA PRO A 161 -29.00 -1.34 13.67
C PRO A 161 -27.94 -1.15 12.57
N LEU A 162 -26.94 -0.33 12.84
CA LEU A 162 -25.92 0.10 11.89
C LEU A 162 -24.57 -0.54 12.23
N MET A 163 -24.00 -1.24 11.24
CA MET A 163 -22.61 -1.67 11.28
C MET A 163 -21.76 -0.74 10.41
N VAL A 164 -20.71 -0.17 11.00
CA VAL A 164 -19.73 0.63 10.26
C VAL A 164 -18.45 -0.18 10.11
N VAL A 165 -18.04 -0.40 8.87
CA VAL A 165 -16.75 -1.00 8.52
C VAL A 165 -15.86 0.10 8.01
N ALA A 166 -14.76 0.36 8.73
CA ALA A 166 -13.85 1.45 8.41
C ALA A 166 -12.51 0.88 7.92
N GLY A 167 -12.24 1.03 6.63
CA GLY A 167 -11.00 0.65 5.95
C GLY A 167 -9.95 1.73 6.08
N SER A 168 -8.76 1.36 6.58
CA SER A 168 -7.66 2.29 6.78
C SER A 168 -6.33 1.68 6.36
N ARG A 169 -5.43 2.51 5.83
CA ARG A 169 -4.03 2.13 5.53
C ARG A 169 -3.17 2.00 6.79
N GLY A 170 -3.70 2.42 7.94
CA GLY A 170 -3.09 2.28 9.26
C GLY A 170 -3.54 3.38 10.23
N GLY A 171 -3.18 3.23 11.50
CA GLY A 171 -3.20 4.34 12.48
C GLY A 171 -4.55 4.97 12.85
N LEU A 172 -5.67 4.54 12.26
CA LEU A 172 -7.01 5.14 12.41
C LEU A 172 -7.42 5.44 13.86
N LEU A 173 -6.94 4.64 14.81
CA LEU A 173 -7.34 4.70 16.22
C LEU A 173 -6.16 4.94 17.16
N ARG A 174 -5.05 5.55 16.68
CA ARG A 174 -3.85 5.84 17.51
C ARG A 174 -4.12 6.80 18.69
N GLY A 175 -5.29 7.46 18.73
CA GLY A 175 -5.70 8.37 19.80
C GLY A 175 -6.93 7.93 20.59
N GLU A 176 -7.59 6.83 20.20
CA GLU A 176 -8.74 6.30 20.95
C GLU A 176 -8.25 5.57 22.21
N PRO A 177 -8.96 5.68 23.35
CA PRO A 177 -8.59 4.95 24.55
C PRO A 177 -8.58 3.44 24.29
N HIS A 178 -7.53 2.75 24.74
CA HIS A 178 -7.36 1.30 24.53
C HIS A 178 -8.54 0.42 24.97
N HIS A 179 -9.41 0.89 25.86
CA HIS A 179 -10.60 0.16 26.31
C HIS A 179 -11.78 0.19 25.32
N ASP A 180 -11.76 1.09 24.34
CA ASP A 180 -12.81 1.19 23.31
C ASP A 180 -12.45 0.39 22.03
N ILE A 181 -11.30 -0.30 22.00
CA ILE A 181 -10.80 -1.08 20.86
C ILE A 181 -10.54 -2.53 21.29
N GLY A 182 -11.25 -3.48 20.68
CA GLY A 182 -10.87 -4.90 20.68
C GLY A 182 -9.99 -5.25 19.48
N GLU A 183 -9.05 -6.17 19.62
CA GLU A 183 -8.29 -6.73 18.50
C GLU A 183 -8.85 -8.10 18.11
N ALA A 184 -9.16 -8.29 16.83
CA ALA A 184 -9.61 -9.56 16.29
C ALA A 184 -8.47 -10.27 15.56
N ASN A 185 -8.26 -11.55 15.87
CA ASN A 185 -7.29 -12.39 15.18
C ASN A 185 -7.86 -12.95 13.86
N ALA A 186 -6.96 -13.37 12.95
CA ALA A 186 -7.28 -13.84 11.60
C ALA A 186 -8.29 -15.01 11.53
N ASN A 187 -8.50 -15.72 12.63
CA ASN A 187 -9.47 -16.83 12.72
C ASN A 187 -10.88 -16.36 13.10
N GLY A 188 -11.11 -15.06 13.32
CA GLY A 188 -12.38 -14.53 13.82
C GLY A 188 -12.73 -14.95 15.25
N GLU A 189 -11.85 -15.72 15.89
CA GLU A 189 -11.89 -15.94 17.33
C GLU A 189 -11.36 -14.67 17.99
N GLU A 190 -12.24 -13.97 18.72
CA GLU A 190 -11.82 -12.98 19.71
C GLU A 190 -10.72 -13.60 20.55
N GLU A 191 -9.60 -12.88 20.71
CA GLU A 191 -8.59 -13.27 21.69
C GLU A 191 -9.31 -13.45 23.03
N THR A 192 -9.16 -14.65 23.59
CA THR A 192 -10.07 -15.32 24.52
C THR A 192 -10.09 -14.74 25.94
N ASP A 193 -9.89 -13.43 26.08
CA ASP A 193 -9.94 -12.71 27.35
C ASP A 193 -11.28 -11.97 27.56
N TYR A 194 -12.11 -11.83 26.52
CA TYR A 194 -13.42 -11.16 26.63
C TYR A 194 -14.52 -12.00 27.29
N GLN A 195 -14.36 -13.32 27.42
CA GLN A 195 -15.43 -14.18 27.95
C GLN A 195 -15.50 -14.27 29.48
N HIS A 196 -14.55 -13.69 30.24
CA HIS A 196 -14.52 -13.83 31.71
C HIS A 196 -14.90 -12.60 32.54
N ASN A 197 -15.22 -11.44 31.94
CA ASN A 197 -15.63 -10.25 32.70
C ASN A 197 -17.00 -9.71 32.31
N ARG A 198 -18.04 -10.53 32.53
CA ARG A 198 -19.44 -10.12 32.45
C ARG A 198 -20.00 -9.80 33.83
N VAL A 199 -19.63 -8.64 34.39
CA VAL A 199 -20.52 -7.74 35.17
C VAL A 199 -19.91 -6.33 35.11
N GLY A 200 -20.39 -5.47 34.21
CA GLY A 200 -20.19 -4.01 34.31
C GLY A 200 -19.10 -3.34 33.45
N SER A 201 -18.37 -4.06 32.58
CA SER A 201 -17.36 -3.43 31.72
C SER A 201 -17.94 -3.07 30.34
N SER A 202 -17.71 -1.82 29.92
CA SER A 202 -18.04 -1.27 28.61
C SER A 202 -17.53 -2.19 27.49
N SER A 203 -18.41 -2.64 26.59
CA SER A 203 -18.01 -3.37 25.38
C SER A 203 -17.23 -2.43 24.48
N ALA A 204 -16.05 -2.84 24.00
CA ALA A 204 -15.29 -2.08 23.04
C ALA A 204 -16.18 -1.67 21.85
N LYS A 205 -16.16 -0.38 21.50
CA LYS A 205 -16.98 0.18 20.40
C LYS A 205 -16.42 -0.19 19.03
N TRP A 206 -15.13 -0.50 18.96
CA TRP A 206 -14.42 -0.86 17.75
C TRP A 206 -13.82 -2.25 17.83
N LEU A 207 -13.99 -3.03 16.77
CA LEU A 207 -13.24 -4.25 16.55
C LEU A 207 -12.22 -4.01 15.43
N ARG A 208 -10.94 -4.06 15.77
CA ARG A 208 -9.86 -3.87 14.83
C ARG A 208 -9.47 -5.20 14.22
N TYR A 209 -9.57 -5.28 12.89
CA TYR A 209 -9.10 -6.44 12.12
C TYR A 209 -8.00 -6.01 11.16
N ARG A 210 -6.82 -6.63 11.27
CA ARG A 210 -5.74 -6.42 10.31
C ARG A 210 -5.90 -7.42 9.16
N LEU A 211 -6.13 -6.92 7.96
CA LEU A 211 -6.07 -7.76 6.77
C LEU A 211 -4.62 -8.24 6.57
N PRO A 212 -4.36 -9.56 6.54
CA PRO A 212 -3.02 -10.08 6.31
C PRO A 212 -2.58 -9.87 4.87
N ASP A 213 -1.27 -9.81 4.65
CA ASP A 213 -0.69 -9.91 3.32
C ASP A 213 -0.93 -11.32 2.75
N LEU A 214 -1.07 -11.43 1.43
CA LEU A 214 -1.35 -12.69 0.75
C LEU A 214 -0.16 -13.65 0.89
N THR A 215 -0.45 -14.90 1.26
CA THR A 215 0.57 -15.95 1.26
C THR A 215 0.91 -16.38 -0.17
N LEU A 216 1.98 -17.17 -0.33
CA LEU A 216 2.33 -17.75 -1.63
C LEU A 216 1.20 -18.62 -2.19
N GLU A 217 0.45 -19.32 -1.32
CA GLU A 217 -0.69 -20.14 -1.72
C GLU A 217 -1.86 -19.30 -2.21
N ASP A 218 -2.11 -18.16 -1.56
CA ASP A 218 -3.15 -17.20 -1.99
C ASP A 218 -2.80 -16.60 -3.35
N VAL A 219 -1.55 -16.17 -3.56
CA VAL A 219 -1.06 -15.67 -4.86
C VAL A 219 -1.23 -16.74 -5.93
N GLN A 220 -0.89 -18.00 -5.62
CA GLN A 220 -1.10 -19.12 -6.53
C GLN A 220 -2.60 -19.33 -6.84
N ALA A 221 -3.48 -19.24 -5.84
CA ALA A 221 -4.91 -19.40 -6.02
C ALA A 221 -5.50 -18.28 -6.90
N LEU A 222 -5.06 -17.03 -6.71
CA LEU A 222 -5.49 -15.87 -7.50
C LEU A 222 -5.05 -15.92 -8.96
N MET A 223 -3.93 -16.58 -9.27
CA MET A 223 -3.42 -16.70 -10.64
C MET A 223 -3.97 -17.90 -11.43
N ARG A 224 -4.59 -18.88 -10.76
CA ARG A 224 -5.20 -20.05 -11.43
C ARG A 224 -6.24 -19.66 -12.50
N PRO A 225 -7.14 -18.68 -12.29
CA PRO A 225 -8.12 -18.29 -13.29
C PRO A 225 -7.51 -17.64 -14.54
N SER A 226 -6.28 -17.11 -14.47
CA SER A 226 -5.66 -16.31 -15.54
C SER A 226 -5.24 -17.11 -16.78
N GLY A 227 -5.43 -18.44 -16.80
CA GLY A 227 -5.15 -19.27 -17.97
C GLY A 227 -3.68 -19.28 -18.42
N LEU A 228 -2.76 -18.88 -17.53
CA LEU A 228 -1.32 -19.05 -17.71
C LEU A 228 -0.97 -20.57 -17.63
N SER A 229 0.14 -21.00 -18.22
CA SER A 229 0.48 -22.43 -18.38
C SER A 229 1.21 -23.03 -17.15
N ALA A 230 0.69 -24.13 -16.60
CA ALA A 230 1.00 -24.71 -15.28
C ALA A 230 2.47 -24.79 -14.78
N ARG A 231 3.50 -24.70 -15.64
CA ARG A 231 4.93 -24.79 -15.25
C ARG A 231 5.66 -23.44 -15.23
N ALA A 232 5.48 -22.57 -16.24
CA ALA A 232 6.02 -21.20 -16.22
C ALA A 232 5.39 -20.38 -15.06
N ASP A 233 4.16 -20.74 -14.75
CA ASP A 233 3.31 -20.19 -13.70
C ASP A 233 3.91 -20.25 -12.29
N ARG A 234 4.42 -21.40 -11.85
CA ARG A 234 4.84 -21.57 -10.45
C ARG A 234 6.01 -20.68 -10.06
N ARG A 235 6.97 -20.50 -10.98
CA ARG A 235 8.13 -19.63 -10.76
C ARG A 235 7.71 -18.17 -10.76
N LEU A 236 6.81 -17.79 -11.66
CA LEU A 236 6.25 -16.44 -11.69
C LEU A 236 5.50 -16.11 -10.39
N PHE A 237 4.68 -17.04 -9.87
CA PHE A 237 3.94 -16.83 -8.61
C PHE A 237 4.88 -16.54 -7.44
N ARG A 238 5.94 -17.34 -7.34
CA ARG A 238 6.99 -17.17 -6.33
C ARG A 238 7.71 -15.84 -6.50
N ALA A 239 8.03 -15.44 -7.73
CA ALA A 239 8.69 -14.18 -8.00
C ALA A 239 7.78 -12.98 -7.67
N VAL A 240 6.49 -13.01 -8.06
CA VAL A 240 5.49 -11.99 -7.74
C VAL A 240 5.34 -11.85 -6.22
N HIS A 241 5.19 -12.98 -5.50
CA HIS A 241 5.10 -12.97 -4.04
C HIS A 241 6.39 -12.44 -3.40
N GLN A 242 7.57 -12.83 -3.88
CA GLN A 242 8.85 -12.32 -3.36
C GLN A 242 8.99 -10.80 -3.58
N LEU A 243 8.61 -10.30 -4.76
CA LEU A 243 8.67 -8.88 -5.10
C LEU A 243 7.69 -8.05 -4.26
N THR A 244 6.44 -8.51 -4.17
CA THR A 244 5.36 -7.76 -3.52
C THR A 244 5.26 -7.98 -2.03
N GLY A 245 5.88 -9.04 -1.50
CA GLY A 245 5.68 -9.53 -0.13
C GLY A 245 4.28 -10.07 0.16
N GLY A 246 3.40 -10.19 -0.87
CA GLY A 246 1.99 -10.54 -0.68
C GLY A 246 1.03 -9.36 -0.68
N HIS A 247 1.48 -8.12 -0.95
CA HIS A 247 0.58 -6.96 -0.93
C HIS A 247 -0.56 -7.12 -1.96
N PRO A 248 -1.85 -7.19 -1.54
CA PRO A 248 -2.96 -7.59 -2.42
C PRO A 248 -3.11 -6.73 -3.68
N GLY A 249 -3.06 -5.40 -3.53
CA GLY A 249 -3.21 -4.48 -4.66
C GLY A 249 -2.07 -4.61 -5.68
N SER A 250 -0.84 -4.78 -5.21
CA SER A 250 0.33 -4.91 -6.08
C SER A 250 0.40 -6.27 -6.76
N VAL A 251 0.02 -7.34 -6.05
CA VAL A 251 -0.16 -8.68 -6.62
C VAL A 251 -1.20 -8.63 -7.74
N ALA A 252 -2.39 -8.08 -7.48
CA ALA A 252 -3.45 -7.97 -8.49
C ALA A 252 -3.00 -7.16 -9.72
N ALA A 253 -2.27 -6.07 -9.52
CA ALA A 253 -1.76 -5.24 -10.61
C ALA A 253 -0.70 -5.95 -11.47
N LEU A 254 0.23 -6.69 -10.84
CA LEU A 254 1.22 -7.50 -11.57
C LEU A 254 0.57 -8.66 -12.32
N ILE A 255 -0.37 -9.39 -11.70
CA ILE A 255 -1.11 -10.49 -12.35
C ILE A 255 -1.87 -9.97 -13.57
N SER A 256 -2.63 -8.89 -13.40
CA SER A 256 -3.41 -8.28 -14.48
C SER A 256 -2.51 -7.80 -15.62
N THR A 257 -1.29 -7.38 -15.32
CA THR A 257 -0.32 -6.93 -16.31
C THR A 257 0.38 -8.10 -17.00
N ALA A 258 0.71 -9.17 -16.26
CA ALA A 258 1.25 -10.40 -16.80
C ALA A 258 0.27 -11.11 -17.75
N ASP A 259 -1.03 -11.10 -17.43
CA ASP A 259 -2.06 -11.68 -18.30
C ASP A 259 -2.22 -10.91 -19.61
N ARG A 260 -2.08 -9.58 -19.58
CA ARG A 260 -2.07 -8.74 -20.79
C ARG A 260 -0.80 -8.91 -21.62
N HIS A 261 0.34 -9.08 -20.96
CA HIS A 261 1.67 -9.12 -21.58
C HIS A 261 2.32 -10.51 -21.49
N ARG A 262 1.56 -11.57 -21.82
CA ARG A 262 2.01 -12.98 -21.68
C ARG A 262 3.41 -13.26 -22.23
N PRO A 263 3.84 -12.75 -23.41
CA PRO A 263 5.19 -13.01 -23.93
C PRO A 263 6.31 -12.45 -23.05
N GLN A 264 6.03 -11.41 -22.25
CA GLN A 264 6.98 -10.71 -21.39
C GLN A 264 6.87 -11.13 -19.91
N SER A 265 5.95 -12.05 -19.58
CA SER A 265 5.68 -12.49 -18.21
C SER A 265 6.85 -13.21 -17.52
N SER A 266 7.88 -13.60 -18.27
CA SER A 266 9.08 -14.24 -17.73
C SER A 266 10.06 -13.26 -17.06
N ASP A 267 9.84 -11.95 -17.16
CA ASP A 267 10.71 -10.90 -16.67
C ASP A 267 9.90 -9.84 -15.91
N LEU A 268 9.94 -9.89 -14.57
CA LEU A 268 9.21 -8.96 -13.72
C LEU A 268 9.64 -7.51 -13.94
N GLY A 269 10.90 -7.26 -14.29
CA GLY A 269 11.37 -5.90 -14.61
C GLY A 269 10.62 -5.35 -15.82
N LYS A 270 10.52 -6.12 -16.90
CA LYS A 270 9.73 -5.72 -18.08
C LYS A 270 8.25 -5.52 -17.78
N LEU A 271 7.67 -6.32 -16.88
CA LEU A 271 6.29 -6.11 -16.46
C LEU A 271 6.11 -4.79 -15.70
N LEU A 272 7.06 -4.43 -14.83
CA LEU A 272 7.07 -3.13 -14.14
C LEU A 272 7.21 -1.95 -15.11
N ASP A 273 8.02 -2.10 -16.15
CA ASP A 273 8.21 -1.06 -17.17
C ASP A 273 7.06 -1.01 -18.21
N SER A 274 6.16 -2.00 -18.18
CA SER A 274 5.07 -2.09 -19.15
C SER A 274 3.98 -1.05 -18.89
N ARG A 275 3.39 -0.55 -19.97
CA ARG A 275 2.29 0.41 -19.93
C ARG A 275 0.96 -0.27 -20.20
N GLY A 276 -0.10 0.29 -19.63
CA GLY A 276 -1.47 -0.09 -19.95
C GLY A 276 -1.85 0.30 -21.38
N PRO A 277 -2.94 -0.27 -21.94
CA PRO A 277 -3.43 0.13 -23.25
C PRO A 277 -3.82 1.62 -23.22
N ALA A 278 -3.37 2.39 -24.21
CA ALA A 278 -3.87 3.75 -24.41
C ALA A 278 -5.33 3.68 -24.89
N GLN A 279 -6.21 4.45 -24.25
CA GLN A 279 -7.57 4.67 -24.74
C GLN A 279 -7.60 6.04 -25.43
N PRO A 280 -7.73 6.13 -26.77
CA PRO A 280 -7.85 7.42 -27.44
C PRO A 280 -9.10 8.15 -26.94
N PRO A 281 -9.04 9.47 -26.61
CA PRO A 281 -7.96 10.43 -26.90
C PRO A 281 -6.89 10.59 -25.79
N GLU A 282 -6.94 9.78 -24.74
CA GLU A 282 -6.04 9.92 -23.58
C GLU A 282 -4.63 9.41 -23.87
N PRO A 283 -3.59 10.05 -23.30
CA PRO A 283 -2.23 9.53 -23.37
C PRO A 283 -2.14 8.14 -22.73
N PRO A 284 -1.18 7.29 -23.16
CA PRO A 284 -0.95 6.02 -22.50
C PRO A 284 -0.66 6.25 -21.00
N PRO A 285 -1.20 5.39 -20.11
CA PRO A 285 -0.92 5.51 -18.70
C PRO A 285 0.57 5.32 -18.43
N PRO A 286 1.07 5.85 -17.28
CA PRO A 286 2.45 5.65 -16.88
C PRO A 286 2.78 4.15 -16.71
N PRO A 287 4.07 3.78 -16.74
CA PRO A 287 4.53 2.43 -16.43
C PRO A 287 3.92 1.88 -15.14
N LEU A 288 3.79 0.56 -15.04
CA LEU A 288 3.24 -0.10 -13.86
C LEU A 288 4.02 0.27 -12.59
N GLU A 289 5.35 0.41 -12.67
CA GLU A 289 6.20 0.85 -11.56
C GLU A 289 5.76 2.21 -11.00
N GLU A 290 5.62 3.22 -11.85
CA GLU A 290 5.19 4.56 -11.44
C GLU A 290 3.79 4.55 -10.83
N ARG A 291 2.88 3.75 -11.39
CA ARG A 291 1.52 3.58 -10.85
C ARG A 291 1.54 2.95 -9.46
N LEU A 292 2.34 1.89 -9.26
CA LEU A 292 2.48 1.25 -7.96
C LEU A 292 3.10 2.19 -6.92
N ILE A 293 4.10 2.99 -7.30
CA ILE A 293 4.69 4.01 -6.42
C ILE A 293 3.60 5.01 -6.01
N ALA A 294 2.83 5.55 -6.96
CA ALA A 294 1.76 6.51 -6.69
C ALA A 294 0.65 5.90 -5.80
N ASP A 295 0.23 4.68 -6.09
CA ASP A 295 -0.81 3.98 -5.31
C ASP A 295 -0.37 3.73 -3.86
N LEU A 296 0.90 3.32 -3.66
CA LEU A 296 1.48 3.02 -2.34
C LEU A 296 1.77 4.27 -1.51
N LEU A 297 2.20 5.38 -2.15
CA LEU A 297 2.40 6.67 -1.48
C LEU A 297 1.07 7.38 -1.19
N GLY A 298 0.05 7.15 -2.02
CA GLY A 298 -1.22 7.85 -1.97
C GLY A 298 -1.13 9.31 -2.48
N PRO A 299 -2.26 10.02 -2.56
CA PRO A 299 -2.38 11.31 -3.24
C PRO A 299 -1.73 12.49 -2.49
N GLN A 300 -1.20 12.27 -1.28
CA GLN A 300 -0.71 13.35 -0.42
C GLN A 300 0.78 13.68 -0.65
N VAL A 301 1.50 12.86 -1.40
CA VAL A 301 2.94 13.03 -1.64
C VAL A 301 3.16 13.75 -2.98
N GLN A 302 3.80 14.92 -2.93
CA GLN A 302 4.16 15.73 -4.10
C GLN A 302 5.41 15.15 -4.80
N ASP A 303 5.58 15.39 -6.10
CA ASP A 303 6.67 14.81 -6.91
C ASP A 303 8.08 15.18 -6.42
N ASP A 304 8.28 16.41 -5.91
CA ASP A 304 9.55 16.86 -5.32
C ASP A 304 9.95 15.99 -4.13
N ARG A 305 8.98 15.60 -3.30
CA ARG A 305 9.17 14.73 -2.14
C ARG A 305 9.48 13.29 -2.53
N ILE A 306 9.08 12.84 -3.72
CA ILE A 306 9.40 11.49 -4.21
C ILE A 306 10.90 11.37 -4.45
N GLU A 307 11.54 12.40 -5.01
CA GLU A 307 12.99 12.36 -5.29
C GLU A 307 13.81 12.26 -3.99
N ASP A 308 13.40 12.94 -2.92
CA ASP A 308 14.04 12.82 -1.60
C ASP A 308 13.83 11.42 -1.00
N LEU A 309 12.63 10.85 -1.14
CA LEU A 309 12.33 9.48 -0.72
C LEU A 309 13.13 8.43 -1.49
N VAL A 310 13.36 8.65 -2.79
CA VAL A 310 14.23 7.81 -3.63
C VAL A 310 15.65 7.81 -3.06
N THR A 311 16.21 8.97 -2.72
CA THR A 311 17.53 9.05 -2.08
C THR A 311 17.54 8.37 -0.71
N CYS A 312 16.53 8.62 0.13
CA CYS A 312 16.44 8.03 1.46
C CYS A 312 16.26 6.50 1.43
N SER A 313 15.63 5.94 0.40
CA SER A 313 15.36 4.50 0.27
C SER A 313 16.61 3.61 0.32
N ALA A 314 17.79 4.20 0.02
CA ALA A 314 19.12 3.58 0.15
C ALA A 314 19.49 3.18 1.58
N ALA A 315 18.94 3.87 2.58
CA ALA A 315 19.18 3.59 4.00
C ALA A 315 18.61 2.23 4.40
N ARG A 316 19.38 1.42 5.14
CA ARG A 316 18.94 0.12 5.70
C ARG A 316 17.95 0.34 6.84
N THR A 317 18.19 1.35 7.67
CA THR A 317 17.39 1.68 8.86
C THR A 317 16.83 3.10 8.82
N TYR A 318 15.79 3.36 9.62
CA TYR A 318 15.21 4.69 9.78
C TYR A 318 16.24 5.75 10.20
N ASN A 319 17.16 5.40 11.10
CA ASN A 319 18.20 6.31 11.57
C ASN A 319 19.16 6.72 10.46
N GLU A 320 19.50 5.79 9.56
CA GLU A 320 20.32 6.10 8.39
C GLU A 320 19.55 6.98 7.39
N ALA A 321 18.25 6.75 7.23
CA ALA A 321 17.40 7.58 6.37
C ALA A 321 17.33 9.02 6.87
N LEU A 322 17.19 9.21 8.19
CA LEU A 322 17.27 10.52 8.83
C LEU A 322 18.62 11.20 8.61
N ARG A 323 19.72 10.44 8.52
CA ARG A 323 21.04 11.01 8.22
C ARG A 323 21.15 11.45 6.77
N LEU A 324 20.62 10.67 5.82
CA LEU A 324 20.56 11.08 4.43
C LEU A 324 19.70 12.33 4.24
N ALA A 325 18.54 12.39 4.90
CA ALA A 325 17.65 13.54 4.87
C ALA A 325 18.27 14.81 5.47
N ALA A 326 19.22 14.66 6.40
CA ALA A 326 19.97 15.78 6.98
C ALA A 326 21.19 16.21 6.14
N ASP A 327 21.56 15.46 5.10
CA ASP A 327 22.70 15.76 4.23
C ASP A 327 22.24 16.66 3.06
N SER A 328 22.54 17.95 3.16
CA SER A 328 22.17 18.97 2.17
C SER A 328 22.85 18.79 0.80
N ASP A 329 23.88 17.95 0.70
CA ASP A 329 24.53 17.63 -0.59
C ASP A 329 23.82 16.51 -1.36
N LEU A 330 22.86 15.84 -0.72
CA LEU A 330 22.13 14.69 -1.26
C LEU A 330 20.63 14.94 -1.41
N VAL A 331 20.07 15.81 -0.58
CA VAL A 331 18.63 16.12 -0.49
C VAL A 331 18.48 17.63 -0.63
N GLY A 332 17.46 18.07 -1.39
CA GLY A 332 17.29 19.49 -1.73
C GLY A 332 17.16 20.41 -0.50
N PRO A 333 17.45 21.73 -0.64
CA PRO A 333 17.48 22.70 0.48
C PRO A 333 16.11 23.05 1.10
N LEU A 334 15.09 22.24 0.91
CA LEU A 334 13.77 22.43 1.49
C LEU A 334 13.26 21.14 2.12
N ARG A 335 12.81 21.29 3.37
CA ARG A 335 11.90 20.43 4.15
C ARG A 335 12.56 19.51 5.19
N THR A 336 13.03 20.19 6.23
CA THR A 336 13.12 19.80 7.64
C THR A 336 11.81 19.25 8.26
N GLU A 337 10.93 18.64 7.46
CA GLU A 337 9.78 17.92 7.97
C GLU A 337 10.17 16.44 8.02
N LEU A 338 10.72 16.02 9.18
CA LEU A 338 10.79 14.61 9.59
C LEU A 338 9.44 13.88 9.38
N ASP A 339 8.36 14.65 9.23
CA ASP A 339 7.01 14.19 8.93
C ASP A 339 6.92 13.33 7.67
N LEU A 340 7.71 13.54 6.61
CA LEU A 340 7.62 12.67 5.42
C LEU A 340 8.07 11.23 5.70
N LEU A 341 9.16 11.08 6.45
CA LEU A 341 9.68 9.76 6.81
C LEU A 341 8.80 9.09 7.88
N SER A 342 8.07 9.86 8.69
CA SER A 342 7.12 9.35 9.67
C SER A 342 5.76 8.97 9.04
N VAL A 343 5.38 9.63 7.94
CA VAL A 343 4.11 9.37 7.21
C VAL A 343 4.17 8.08 6.40
N VAL A 344 5.30 7.76 5.76
CA VAL A 344 5.40 6.62 4.83
C VAL A 344 5.86 5.32 5.50
N ASP A 345 6.42 5.38 6.72
CA ASP A 345 6.88 4.24 7.54
C ASP A 345 7.64 3.13 6.76
N LEU A 346 8.55 3.53 5.85
CA LEU A 346 9.31 2.60 4.98
C LEU A 346 10.24 1.64 5.76
N TRP A 347 10.54 1.94 7.02
CA TRP A 347 11.48 1.20 7.87
C TRP A 347 10.86 0.68 9.17
N GLY A 348 9.54 0.73 9.33
CA GLY A 348 8.83 0.28 10.52
C GLY A 348 9.05 -1.20 10.85
N ARG A 349 8.99 -1.52 12.15
CA ARG A 349 9.15 -2.89 12.69
C ARG A 349 8.05 -3.87 12.24
N SER A 350 6.93 -3.35 11.75
CA SER A 350 5.80 -4.11 11.22
C SER A 350 5.47 -3.68 9.79
N THR A 351 6.50 -3.37 9.00
CA THR A 351 6.39 -2.99 7.59
C THR A 351 5.53 -4.02 6.87
N GLY A 352 4.37 -3.59 6.39
CA GLY A 352 3.54 -4.42 5.54
C GLY A 352 4.27 -4.69 4.22
N ALA A 353 3.81 -5.70 3.50
CA ALA A 353 4.36 -6.06 2.20
C ALA A 353 4.41 -4.86 1.22
N GLY A 354 3.45 -3.94 1.33
CA GLY A 354 3.39 -2.70 0.54
C GLY A 354 4.58 -1.76 0.75
N GLN A 355 5.00 -1.50 2.01
CA GLN A 355 6.14 -0.62 2.30
C GLN A 355 7.47 -1.23 1.83
N ALA A 356 7.63 -2.55 2.01
CA ALA A 356 8.80 -3.26 1.51
C ALA A 356 8.89 -3.20 -0.02
N LEU A 357 7.76 -3.35 -0.72
CA LEU A 357 7.69 -3.15 -2.17
C LEU A 357 8.01 -1.71 -2.55
N LEU A 358 7.39 -0.71 -1.91
CA LEU A 358 7.62 0.70 -2.20
C LEU A 358 9.11 1.04 -2.11
N ARG A 359 9.78 0.62 -1.02
CA ARG A 359 11.21 0.84 -0.86
C ARG A 359 12.03 0.20 -2.00
N ARG A 360 11.65 -0.99 -2.47
CA ARG A 360 12.33 -1.64 -3.61
C ARG A 360 12.14 -0.86 -4.92
N LEU A 361 10.93 -0.36 -5.18
CA LEU A 361 10.65 0.45 -6.38
C LEU A 361 11.42 1.78 -6.33
N LEU A 362 11.49 2.42 -5.16
CA LEU A 362 12.29 3.63 -4.96
C LEU A 362 13.80 3.38 -5.15
N LEU A 363 14.32 2.24 -4.66
CA LEU A 363 15.71 1.83 -4.91
C LEU A 363 15.98 1.61 -6.40
N ARG A 364 15.03 1.00 -7.13
CA ARG A 364 15.15 0.82 -8.57
C ARG A 364 15.19 2.15 -9.32
N ARG A 365 14.38 3.14 -8.91
CA ARG A 365 14.46 4.51 -9.43
C ARG A 365 15.80 5.18 -9.11
N LEU A 366 16.36 4.95 -7.91
CA LEU A 366 17.69 5.44 -7.55
C LEU A 366 18.78 4.85 -8.46
N ALA A 367 18.70 3.54 -8.76
CA ALA A 367 19.61 2.89 -9.69
C ALA A 367 19.50 3.49 -11.10
N ALA A 368 18.27 3.70 -11.59
CA ALA A 368 18.02 4.29 -12.92
C ALA A 368 18.65 5.68 -13.11
N ARG A 369 18.65 6.54 -12.07
CA ARG A 369 19.28 7.89 -12.13
C ARG A 369 20.73 7.86 -12.60
N GLY A 370 21.49 6.83 -12.18
CA GLY A 370 22.90 6.66 -12.53
C GLY A 370 23.15 6.25 -13.98
N HIS A 371 22.18 5.59 -14.62
CA HIS A 371 22.31 5.11 -16.01
C HIS A 371 21.89 6.17 -17.04
N GLU A 372 20.96 7.06 -16.69
CA GLU A 372 20.40 8.07 -17.60
C GLU A 372 21.22 9.38 -17.63
N SER A 373 21.93 9.68 -16.55
CA SER A 373 22.66 10.95 -16.38
C SER A 373 24.02 10.91 -17.06
N GLY A 374 24.04 11.13 -18.38
CA GLY A 374 25.26 11.49 -19.12
C GLY A 374 25.79 12.88 -18.71
N GLY A 375 26.45 12.99 -17.56
CA GLY A 375 27.39 14.07 -17.19
C GLY A 375 26.85 15.43 -16.76
N THR A 376 25.56 15.77 -16.96
CA THR A 376 25.04 17.11 -16.60
C THR A 376 23.97 17.14 -15.51
N ALA A 377 23.23 16.05 -15.28
CA ALA A 377 22.17 15.97 -14.26
C ALA A 377 22.66 15.57 -12.85
N GLU A 378 23.94 15.20 -12.70
CA GLU A 378 24.53 14.77 -11.42
C GLU A 378 24.60 15.89 -10.37
N LYS A 379 24.47 17.15 -10.80
CA LYS A 379 24.54 18.30 -9.91
C LYS A 379 23.30 18.45 -9.03
N ASP A 380 22.14 18.03 -9.51
CA ASP A 380 20.85 18.28 -8.85
C ASP A 380 20.33 17.04 -8.11
N ASN A 381 20.67 15.82 -8.55
CA ASN A 381 20.25 14.57 -7.90
C ASN A 381 21.43 13.60 -7.72
N PRO A 382 21.75 13.16 -6.49
CA PRO A 382 22.85 12.23 -6.27
C PRO A 382 22.51 10.83 -6.85
N GLY A 383 23.45 10.28 -7.62
CA GLY A 383 23.35 8.91 -8.13
C GLY A 383 23.65 7.84 -7.07
N TRP A 384 23.35 6.59 -7.40
CA TRP A 384 23.53 5.40 -6.56
C TRP A 384 24.84 5.36 -5.77
N SER A 385 25.97 5.46 -6.48
CA SER A 385 27.31 5.35 -5.89
C SER A 385 27.62 6.46 -4.88
N LYS A 386 27.11 7.67 -5.13
CA LYS A 386 27.29 8.81 -4.22
C LYS A 386 26.52 8.58 -2.91
N VAL A 387 25.26 8.13 -3.00
CA VAL A 387 24.41 7.87 -1.83
C VAL A 387 24.94 6.72 -0.99
N HIS A 388 25.22 5.56 -1.60
CA HIS A 388 25.74 4.42 -0.86
C HIS A 388 27.18 4.62 -0.38
N GLY A 389 28.01 5.40 -1.11
CA GLY A 389 29.33 5.81 -0.67
C GLY A 389 29.30 6.61 0.63
N ARG A 390 28.39 7.60 0.74
CA ARG A 390 28.18 8.39 1.96
C ARG A 390 27.77 7.53 3.15
N LEU A 391 26.87 6.57 2.94
CA LEU A 391 26.46 5.63 3.99
C LEU A 391 27.60 4.69 4.42
N ARG A 392 28.46 4.27 3.49
CA ARG A 392 29.68 3.50 3.81
C ARG A 392 30.64 4.32 4.66
N ASP A 393 30.88 5.59 4.34
CA ASP A 393 31.75 6.47 5.13
C ASP A 393 31.19 6.71 6.55
N TYR A 394 29.87 6.85 6.65
CA TYR A 394 29.18 6.93 7.93
C TYR A 394 29.38 5.63 8.76
N ALA A 395 29.22 4.47 8.15
CA ALA A 395 29.44 3.17 8.80
C ALA A 395 30.88 3.03 9.32
N ARG A 396 31.87 3.45 8.50
CA ARG A 396 33.29 3.45 8.88
C ARG A 396 33.55 4.36 10.08
N THR A 397 32.94 5.55 10.12
CA THR A 397 33.07 6.49 11.24
C THR A 397 32.49 5.92 12.54
N ARG A 398 31.47 5.06 12.45
CA ARG A 398 30.90 4.36 13.61
C ARG A 398 31.60 3.06 13.98
N HIS A 399 32.60 2.64 13.21
CA HIS A 399 33.25 1.35 13.33
C HIS A 399 32.25 0.16 13.26
N ASP A 400 31.19 0.31 12.45
CA ASP A 400 30.21 -0.76 12.22
C ASP A 400 30.59 -1.56 10.95
N THR A 401 31.28 -2.68 11.16
CA THR A 401 31.78 -3.52 10.06
C THR A 401 30.66 -4.14 9.23
N SER A 402 29.55 -4.58 9.84
CA SER A 402 28.42 -5.17 9.09
C SER A 402 27.83 -4.12 8.14
N MET A 403 27.62 -2.91 8.64
CA MET A 403 27.10 -1.80 7.85
C MET A 403 28.09 -1.35 6.76
N GLU A 404 29.39 -1.30 7.05
CA GLU A 404 30.40 -0.95 6.04
C GLU A 404 30.43 -1.98 4.90
N LEU A 405 30.39 -3.28 5.22
CA LEU A 405 30.36 -4.36 4.22
C LEU A 405 29.07 -4.34 3.40
N TYR A 406 27.93 -4.09 4.05
CA TYR A 406 26.65 -3.94 3.37
C TYR A 406 26.69 -2.83 2.31
N TYR A 407 27.19 -1.64 2.67
CA TYR A 407 27.27 -0.52 1.72
C TYR A 407 28.43 -0.62 0.74
N ALA A 408 29.49 -1.35 1.07
CA ALA A 408 30.50 -1.75 0.09
C ALA A 408 29.89 -2.65 -0.99
N LEU A 409 29.11 -3.66 -0.59
CA LEU A 409 28.44 -4.55 -1.54
C LEU A 409 27.40 -3.80 -2.37
N ALA A 410 26.61 -2.91 -1.77
CA ALA A 410 25.64 -2.09 -2.51
C ALA A 410 26.31 -1.24 -3.62
N ASN A 411 27.52 -0.75 -3.37
CA ASN A 411 28.35 -0.04 -4.35
C ASN A 411 29.08 -0.97 -5.36
N GLY A 412 28.90 -2.29 -5.27
CA GLY A 412 29.55 -3.27 -6.13
C GLY A 412 31.00 -3.61 -5.75
N ASP A 413 31.48 -3.21 -4.57
CA ASP A 413 32.84 -3.51 -4.07
C ASP A 413 32.90 -4.92 -3.47
N LEU A 414 32.70 -5.93 -4.34
CA LEU A 414 32.70 -7.34 -3.94
C LEU A 414 34.06 -7.79 -3.39
N GLU A 415 35.17 -7.27 -3.93
CA GLU A 415 36.52 -7.62 -3.51
C GLU A 415 36.78 -7.23 -2.04
N PHE A 416 36.34 -6.05 -1.62
CA PHE A 416 36.44 -5.65 -0.22
C PHE A 416 35.64 -6.58 0.70
N VAL A 417 34.43 -6.94 0.27
CA VAL A 417 33.48 -7.75 1.05
C VAL A 417 33.96 -9.20 1.18
N GLU A 418 34.39 -9.79 0.07
CA GLU A 418 34.94 -11.14 0.04
C GLU A 418 36.15 -11.26 0.96
N ARG A 419 37.12 -10.33 0.85
CA ARG A 419 38.33 -10.36 1.67
C ARG A 419 38.00 -10.31 3.16
N ALA A 420 37.03 -9.49 3.56
CA ALA A 420 36.60 -9.40 4.95
C ALA A 420 35.91 -10.68 5.43
N LEU A 421 35.05 -11.28 4.59
CA LEU A 421 34.33 -12.51 4.92
C LEU A 421 35.20 -13.77 4.85
N ALA A 422 36.31 -13.74 4.11
CA ALA A 422 37.29 -14.82 4.01
C ALA A 422 38.30 -14.83 5.17
N GLN A 423 38.35 -13.79 6.01
CA GLN A 423 39.27 -13.75 7.14
C GLN A 423 38.94 -14.82 8.20
N PRO A 424 39.96 -15.46 8.82
CA PRO A 424 39.75 -16.50 9.84
C PRO A 424 38.84 -16.06 11.00
N VAL A 425 38.99 -14.82 11.45
CA VAL A 425 38.21 -14.26 12.57
C VAL A 425 36.71 -14.18 12.26
N ALA A 426 36.35 -13.92 10.99
CA ALA A 426 34.95 -13.94 10.59
C ALA A 426 34.36 -15.36 10.68
N MET A 427 35.20 -16.39 10.65
CA MET A 427 34.84 -17.79 10.46
C MET A 427 34.85 -18.63 11.76
N ASP A 428 35.32 -18.07 12.89
CA ASP A 428 35.43 -18.75 14.20
C ASP A 428 34.07 -19.15 14.80
N SER A 429 32.98 -18.46 14.41
CA SER A 429 31.61 -18.84 14.73
C SER A 429 30.80 -18.96 13.43
N PRO A 430 30.48 -20.18 12.97
CA PRO A 430 29.68 -20.39 11.76
C PRO A 430 28.35 -19.63 11.77
N ASP A 431 27.64 -19.59 12.90
CA ASP A 431 26.38 -18.85 13.04
C ASP A 431 26.56 -17.32 12.95
N SER A 432 27.62 -16.78 13.56
CA SER A 432 27.92 -15.36 13.45
C SER A 432 28.30 -14.98 12.01
N TRP A 433 29.08 -15.83 11.35
CA TRP A 433 29.45 -15.65 9.95
C TRP A 433 28.25 -15.71 9.02
N LEU A 434 27.36 -16.70 9.19
CA LEU A 434 26.15 -16.84 8.39
C LEU A 434 25.20 -15.65 8.58
N ARG A 435 25.06 -15.14 9.80
CA ARG A 435 24.29 -13.91 10.06
C ARG A 435 24.91 -12.70 9.35
N LEU A 436 26.23 -12.50 9.47
CA LEU A 436 26.92 -11.42 8.77
C LEU A 436 26.79 -11.54 7.26
N LEU A 437 26.97 -12.74 6.70
CA LEU A 437 26.81 -13.02 5.27
C LEU A 437 25.39 -12.69 4.81
N SER A 438 24.36 -13.13 5.54
CA SER A 438 22.96 -12.85 5.23
C SER A 438 22.64 -11.36 5.33
N GLU A 439 23.16 -10.66 6.34
CA GLU A 439 22.99 -9.22 6.48
C GLU A 439 23.62 -8.48 5.30
N VAL A 440 24.88 -8.78 4.97
CA VAL A 440 25.62 -8.09 3.90
C VAL A 440 25.02 -8.38 2.53
N THR A 441 24.70 -9.64 2.22
CA THR A 441 24.15 -10.03 0.91
C THR A 441 22.69 -9.59 0.69
N SER A 442 22.01 -9.09 1.73
CA SER A 442 20.71 -8.42 1.59
C SER A 442 20.83 -6.99 1.03
N ALA A 443 22.06 -6.50 0.82
CA ALA A 443 22.30 -5.21 0.18
C ALA A 443 21.64 -5.13 -1.19
N PRO A 444 21.03 -3.98 -1.54
CA PRO A 444 20.45 -3.80 -2.87
C PRO A 444 21.59 -3.69 -3.91
N GLY A 445 21.32 -4.01 -5.16
CA GLY A 445 22.31 -3.91 -6.23
C GLY A 445 21.92 -2.93 -7.33
N ASP A 446 22.91 -2.25 -7.90
CA ASP A 446 22.75 -1.42 -9.10
C ASP A 446 22.71 -2.32 -10.35
N TRP A 447 21.56 -2.97 -10.53
CA TRP A 447 21.33 -3.84 -11.66
C TRP A 447 20.73 -3.05 -12.82
N PRO A 448 21.28 -3.15 -14.04
CA PRO A 448 20.69 -2.49 -15.18
C PRO A 448 19.23 -2.94 -15.37
N PRO A 449 18.30 -2.00 -15.61
CA PRO A 449 16.94 -2.37 -15.98
C PRO A 449 17.01 -3.23 -17.27
N HIS A 450 16.44 -4.43 -17.23
CA HIS A 450 16.43 -5.40 -18.33
C HIS A 450 17.74 -6.12 -18.65
N SER A 451 18.56 -6.45 -17.65
CA SER A 451 19.65 -7.42 -17.87
C SER A 451 19.10 -8.69 -18.54
N ARG A 452 19.51 -8.95 -19.79
CA ARG A 452 19.16 -10.20 -20.51
C ARG A 452 19.88 -11.42 -19.94
N LYS A 453 20.71 -11.23 -18.92
CA LYS A 453 21.50 -12.29 -18.30
C LYS A 453 20.62 -13.09 -17.37
N THR A 454 20.79 -14.40 -17.39
CA THR A 454 20.21 -15.27 -16.37
C THR A 454 20.87 -14.99 -15.01
N PRO A 455 20.23 -15.31 -13.87
CA PRO A 455 20.81 -15.04 -12.56
C PRO A 455 22.22 -15.64 -12.38
N ILE A 456 22.47 -16.82 -12.97
CA ILE A 456 23.79 -17.45 -12.94
C ILE A 456 24.84 -16.67 -13.75
N GLN A 457 24.48 -16.16 -14.92
CA GLN A 457 25.35 -15.32 -15.74
C GLN A 457 25.63 -13.97 -15.08
N GLN A 458 24.67 -13.44 -14.32
CA GLN A 458 24.83 -12.22 -13.54
C GLN A 458 25.83 -12.43 -12.39
N ARG A 459 25.70 -13.53 -11.63
CA ARG A 459 26.72 -13.95 -10.64
C ARG A 459 28.11 -14.00 -11.27
N ASP A 460 28.23 -14.67 -12.42
CA ASP A 460 29.52 -14.83 -13.10
C ASP A 460 30.10 -13.48 -13.53
N THR A 461 29.25 -12.59 -14.08
CA THR A 461 29.64 -11.23 -14.44
C THR A 461 30.19 -10.46 -13.24
N VAL A 462 29.50 -10.51 -12.10
CA VAL A 462 29.90 -9.81 -10.87
C VAL A 462 31.22 -10.38 -10.34
N THR A 463 31.34 -11.70 -10.32
CA THR A 463 32.57 -12.39 -9.88
C THR A 463 33.75 -12.04 -10.78
N HIS A 464 33.55 -12.02 -12.11
CA HIS A 464 34.61 -11.68 -13.08
C HIS A 464 35.06 -10.21 -13.05
N ARG A 465 34.23 -9.29 -12.55
CA ARG A 465 34.61 -7.88 -12.39
C ARG A 465 35.59 -7.66 -11.24
N CYS A 466 35.80 -8.64 -10.37
CA CYS A 466 36.86 -8.58 -9.36
C CYS A 466 38.22 -8.62 -10.06
N THR A 467 38.86 -7.45 -10.18
CA THR A 467 40.04 -7.22 -11.03
C THR A 467 41.30 -7.94 -10.56
N ARG A 468 41.35 -8.37 -9.30
CA ARG A 468 42.36 -9.27 -8.76
C ARG A 468 41.77 -10.66 -8.67
N MET A 469 42.40 -11.63 -9.35
CA MET A 469 42.11 -13.04 -9.13
C MET A 469 42.19 -13.30 -7.63
N PRO A 470 41.08 -13.73 -6.98
CA PRO A 470 41.09 -14.02 -5.55
C PRO A 470 42.12 -15.13 -5.30
N ASP A 471 42.75 -15.13 -4.13
CA ASP A 471 43.56 -16.27 -3.71
C ASP A 471 42.69 -17.55 -3.82
N PRO A 472 43.22 -18.71 -4.25
CA PRO A 472 42.44 -19.92 -4.44
C PRO A 472 41.42 -20.26 -3.32
N PRO A 473 41.74 -20.11 -2.02
CA PRO A 473 40.77 -20.36 -0.94
C PRO A 473 39.62 -19.35 -0.83
N SER A 474 39.74 -18.16 -1.43
CA SER A 474 38.72 -17.10 -1.37
C SER A 474 37.70 -17.13 -2.52
N ILE A 475 38.00 -17.83 -3.60
CA ILE A 475 37.12 -17.96 -4.78
C ILE A 475 35.72 -18.48 -4.40
N PRO A 476 35.55 -19.52 -3.56
CA PRO A 476 34.23 -19.99 -3.15
C PRO A 476 33.44 -18.94 -2.37
N VAL A 477 34.11 -18.13 -1.54
CA VAL A 477 33.47 -17.04 -0.78
C VAL A 477 33.01 -15.94 -1.72
N ALA A 478 33.85 -15.51 -2.67
CA ALA A 478 33.48 -14.52 -3.69
C ALA A 478 32.24 -14.94 -4.48
N ARG A 479 32.23 -16.18 -4.97
CA ARG A 479 31.13 -16.77 -5.75
C ARG A 479 29.86 -16.89 -4.92
N LEU A 480 29.99 -17.29 -3.65
CA LEU A 480 28.87 -17.40 -2.73
C LEU A 480 28.24 -16.03 -2.44
N VAL A 481 29.05 -15.02 -2.09
CA VAL A 481 28.57 -13.65 -1.82
C VAL A 481 27.87 -13.08 -3.05
N ALA A 482 28.49 -13.19 -4.24
CA ALA A 482 27.88 -12.75 -5.49
C ALA A 482 26.55 -13.47 -5.77
N ALA A 483 26.48 -14.78 -5.54
CA ALA A 483 25.30 -15.57 -5.82
C ALA A 483 24.14 -15.25 -4.86
N LEU A 484 24.43 -15.10 -3.57
CA LEU A 484 23.45 -14.70 -2.56
C LEU A 484 22.95 -13.27 -2.82
N TRP A 485 23.85 -12.35 -3.18
CA TRP A 485 23.48 -10.97 -3.52
C TRP A 485 22.54 -10.90 -4.74
N VAL A 486 22.85 -11.63 -5.81
CA VAL A 486 21.95 -11.75 -6.97
C VAL A 486 20.64 -12.46 -6.57
N GLY A 487 20.71 -13.50 -5.74
CA GLY A 487 19.54 -14.27 -5.31
C GLY A 487 18.57 -13.48 -4.41
N ALA A 488 19.09 -12.51 -3.65
CA ALA A 488 18.33 -11.63 -2.78
C ALA A 488 17.45 -10.63 -3.55
N ASP A 489 17.82 -10.30 -4.80
CA ASP A 489 17.01 -9.44 -5.65
C ASP A 489 15.78 -10.20 -6.20
N PRO A 490 14.54 -9.77 -5.88
CA PRO A 490 13.33 -10.37 -6.45
C PRO A 490 13.22 -10.19 -7.97
N LEU A 491 13.99 -9.28 -8.58
CA LEU A 491 14.00 -9.00 -10.02
C LEU A 491 15.09 -9.74 -10.80
N CYS A 492 15.94 -10.57 -10.18
CA CYS A 492 17.05 -11.25 -10.89
C CYS A 492 16.63 -12.31 -11.92
N GLY A 493 15.32 -12.47 -12.17
CA GLY A 493 14.74 -13.40 -13.15
C GLY A 493 14.19 -14.70 -12.54
N LEU A 494 13.55 -15.51 -13.38
CA LEU A 494 12.87 -16.76 -12.98
C LEU A 494 13.77 -18.00 -13.03
N GLU A 495 14.92 -17.94 -13.70
CA GLU A 495 15.82 -19.09 -13.92
C GLU A 495 16.82 -19.29 -12.76
N ARG A 496 16.29 -19.38 -11.53
CA ARG A 496 17.11 -19.39 -10.30
C ARG A 496 17.64 -20.77 -9.89
N LYS A 497 17.23 -21.86 -10.55
CA LYS A 497 17.66 -23.23 -10.23
C LYS A 497 19.19 -23.34 -10.16
N HIS A 498 19.87 -23.00 -11.25
CA HIS A 498 21.33 -23.13 -11.33
C HIS A 498 22.07 -22.17 -10.39
N LEU A 499 21.47 -21.01 -10.08
CA LEU A 499 22.01 -20.10 -9.06
C LEU A 499 22.03 -20.79 -7.69
N HIS A 500 20.91 -21.40 -7.29
CA HIS A 500 20.81 -22.10 -6.01
C HIS A 500 21.64 -23.39 -5.94
N GLU A 501 21.75 -24.16 -7.02
CA GLU A 501 22.70 -25.28 -7.12
C GLU A 501 24.14 -24.80 -6.91
N GLY A 502 24.50 -23.66 -7.51
CA GLY A 502 25.80 -23.01 -7.31
C GLY A 502 26.05 -22.59 -5.86
N ILE A 503 25.05 -21.97 -5.21
CA ILE A 503 25.13 -21.57 -3.80
C ILE A 503 25.37 -22.80 -2.90
N ALA A 504 24.61 -23.88 -3.10
CA ALA A 504 24.77 -25.11 -2.34
C ALA A 504 26.18 -25.72 -2.49
N LEU A 505 26.70 -25.74 -3.71
CA LEU A 505 28.06 -26.20 -3.99
C LEU A 505 29.13 -25.34 -3.30
N ASP A 506 28.97 -24.02 -3.33
CA ASP A 506 29.94 -23.09 -2.74
C ASP A 506 29.92 -23.18 -1.20
N TYR A 507 28.74 -23.33 -0.55
CA TYR A 507 28.65 -23.64 0.88
C TYR A 507 29.38 -24.93 1.26
N ARG A 508 29.18 -26.01 0.49
CA ARG A 508 29.89 -27.28 0.75
C ARG A 508 31.38 -27.14 0.56
N THR A 509 31.82 -26.42 -0.47
CA THR A 509 33.25 -26.21 -0.72
C THR A 509 33.91 -25.48 0.46
N ILE A 510 33.25 -24.45 0.99
CA ILE A 510 33.72 -23.71 2.18
C ILE A 510 33.69 -24.58 3.43
N ALA A 511 32.69 -25.46 3.58
CA ALA A 511 32.60 -26.37 4.72
C ALA A 511 33.76 -27.40 4.74
N HIS A 512 34.12 -27.93 3.56
CA HIS A 512 35.18 -28.94 3.42
C HIS A 512 36.60 -28.37 3.45
N SER A 513 36.79 -27.07 3.22
CA SER A 513 38.12 -26.44 3.33
C SER A 513 38.56 -26.21 4.79
N ARG A 514 37.68 -26.45 5.76
CA ARG A 514 37.95 -26.29 7.20
C ARG A 514 38.43 -27.58 7.84
N ALA A 515 39.25 -27.44 8.88
CA ALA A 515 39.74 -28.58 9.69
C ALA A 515 38.60 -29.33 10.41
N THR A 516 37.50 -28.64 10.74
CA THR A 516 36.27 -29.22 11.28
C THR A 516 35.11 -28.74 10.42
N VAL A 517 34.33 -29.68 9.90
CA VAL A 517 33.21 -29.38 8.99
C VAL A 517 32.05 -28.76 9.79
N PRO A 518 31.70 -27.48 9.55
CA PRO A 518 30.59 -26.84 10.26
C PRO A 518 29.26 -27.35 9.70
N VAL A 519 28.42 -27.91 10.58
CA VAL A 519 27.12 -28.50 10.22
C VAL A 519 26.15 -27.43 9.70
N GLU A 520 26.29 -26.20 10.16
CA GLU A 520 25.46 -25.05 9.80
C GLU A 520 25.60 -24.71 8.30
N LEU A 521 26.82 -24.77 7.75
CA LEU A 521 27.05 -24.52 6.32
C LEU A 521 26.46 -25.64 5.45
N LEU A 522 26.50 -26.89 5.91
CA LEU A 522 25.87 -28.01 5.20
C LEU A 522 24.34 -27.87 5.21
N ARG A 523 23.75 -27.43 6.33
CA ARG A 523 22.31 -27.17 6.43
C ARG A 523 21.87 -26.07 5.46
N GLU A 524 22.63 -24.99 5.33
CA GLU A 524 22.34 -23.95 4.33
C GLU A 524 22.52 -24.46 2.89
N ALA A 525 23.49 -25.34 2.64
CA ALA A 525 23.62 -25.99 1.34
C ALA A 525 22.37 -26.82 0.98
N ASP A 526 21.89 -27.65 1.90
CA ASP A 526 20.70 -28.48 1.69
C ASP A 526 19.42 -27.64 1.51
N ARG A 527 19.31 -26.52 2.25
CA ARG A 527 18.24 -25.53 2.04
C ARG A 527 18.25 -24.97 0.62
N HIS A 528 19.42 -24.65 0.08
CA HIS A 528 19.53 -24.14 -1.28
C HIS A 528 19.27 -25.21 -2.35
N GLU A 529 19.56 -26.48 -2.10
CA GLU A 529 19.10 -27.55 -3.00
C GLU A 529 17.59 -27.67 -3.06
N GLU A 530 16.90 -27.54 -1.92
CA GLU A 530 15.45 -27.53 -1.90
C GLU A 530 14.89 -26.31 -2.66
N LEU A 531 15.49 -25.14 -2.48
CA LEU A 531 15.15 -23.97 -3.30
C LEU A 531 15.39 -24.23 -4.80
N ALA A 532 16.48 -24.87 -5.18
CA ALA A 532 16.73 -25.23 -6.58
C ALA A 532 15.63 -26.13 -7.16
N ARG A 533 15.09 -27.08 -6.37
CA ARG A 533 13.94 -27.91 -6.77
C ARG A 533 12.67 -27.08 -6.96
N LEU A 534 12.41 -26.14 -6.06
CA LEU A 534 11.25 -25.24 -6.14
C LEU A 534 11.32 -24.28 -7.34
N TRP A 535 12.52 -23.98 -7.83
CA TRP A 535 12.78 -23.19 -9.05
C TRP A 535 13.04 -24.05 -10.30
N SER A 536 12.85 -25.38 -10.25
CA SER A 536 12.93 -26.30 -11.39
C SER A 536 11.60 -26.48 -12.10
#